data_AF-A0A5P6VWB2-F1
#
_entry.id   AF-A0A5P6VWB2-F1
#
_cell.length_a   1.000
_cell.length_b   1.000
_cell.length_c   1.000
_cell.angle_alpha   90.00
_cell.angle_beta   90.00
_cell.angle_gamma   90.00
#
_symmetry.space_group_name_H-M   'P 1'
#
loop_
_entity.id
_entity.type
_entity.pdbx_description
1 polymer ?
#
loop_
_entity_poly.entity_id
_entity_poly.type
_entity_poly.pdbx_seq_one_letter_code
_entity_poly.pdbx_strand_id
1 'polypeptide(L)'
;MEEIIKYFADVFITNLYDAKSDFYKNPQSLAELVIATKKETDELGRLFIQSVLQEMDTLLKELPKRKRLWNVEHKADARQVLTTLGRVTFTRTLYVSKNSNSDEKEELCYLLDKLIGLGDNQQMTEDVMANIYSEAVQTSYRKAGEVASIPEGVTKTTVKNLLHKTKFPKEFPDS
;
A
#
# COMPACT_ATOMS: atom_id res chain seq x y z
N MET A 1 -9.13 -14.44 -5.14
CA MET A 1 -8.16 -15.55 -5.30
C MET A 1 -8.18 -16.19 -6.68
N GLU A 2 -9.31 -16.64 -7.23
CA GLU A 2 -9.35 -17.26 -8.57
C GLU A 2 -8.75 -16.38 -9.68
N GLU A 3 -9.07 -15.08 -9.67
CA GLU A 3 -8.51 -14.11 -10.62
C GLU A 3 -6.98 -14.01 -10.54
N ILE A 4 -6.39 -14.13 -9.34
CA ILE A 4 -4.93 -14.12 -9.16
C ILE A 4 -4.30 -15.40 -9.69
N ILE A 5 -4.92 -16.56 -9.43
CA ILE A 5 -4.42 -17.85 -9.95
C ILE A 5 -4.42 -17.80 -11.48
N LYS A 6 -5.49 -17.29 -12.07
CA LYS A 6 -5.58 -17.11 -13.52
C LYS A 6 -4.54 -16.13 -14.03
N TYR A 7 -4.39 -14.96 -13.41
CA TYR A 7 -3.37 -13.99 -13.79
C TYR A 7 -1.95 -14.57 -13.68
N PHE A 8 -1.68 -15.32 -12.61
CA PHE A 8 -0.39 -15.99 -12.42
C PHE A 8 -0.10 -16.97 -13.56
N ALA A 9 -1.07 -17.83 -13.90
CA ALA A 9 -0.90 -18.85 -14.93
C ALA A 9 -0.82 -18.26 -16.34
N ASP A 10 -1.73 -17.36 -16.68
CA ASP A 10 -1.93 -16.90 -18.07
C ASP A 10 -1.05 -15.71 -18.43
N VAL A 11 -0.77 -14.82 -17.47
CA VAL A 11 -0.08 -13.55 -17.73
C VAL A 11 1.33 -13.57 -17.15
N PHE A 12 1.47 -13.80 -15.85
CA PHE A 12 2.76 -13.70 -15.17
C PHE A 12 3.78 -14.73 -15.70
N ILE A 13 3.40 -16.01 -15.81
CA ILE A 13 4.30 -17.05 -16.35
C ILE A 13 4.68 -16.75 -17.80
N THR A 14 3.72 -16.32 -18.62
CA THR A 14 3.94 -15.97 -20.03
C THR A 14 4.95 -14.82 -20.15
N ASN A 15 4.74 -13.73 -19.41
CA ASN A 15 5.63 -12.57 -19.42
C ASN A 15 7.06 -12.92 -18.96
N LEU A 16 7.22 -13.80 -17.96
CA LEU A 16 8.53 -14.29 -17.55
C LEU A 16 9.19 -15.18 -18.62
N TYR A 17 8.40 -15.98 -19.34
CA TYR A 17 8.90 -16.78 -20.45
C TYR A 17 9.44 -15.91 -21.59
N ASP A 18 8.71 -14.83 -21.91
CA ASP A 18 9.12 -13.86 -22.92
C ASP A 18 10.38 -13.11 -22.49
N ALA A 19 10.43 -12.61 -21.25
CA ALA A 19 11.62 -11.96 -20.70
C ALA A 19 12.86 -12.88 -20.74
N LYS A 20 12.68 -14.16 -20.40
CA LYS A 20 13.74 -15.18 -20.54
C LYS A 20 14.15 -15.37 -22.00
N SER A 21 13.19 -15.48 -22.91
CA SER A 21 13.44 -15.66 -24.35
C SER A 21 14.26 -14.50 -24.92
N ASP A 22 13.90 -13.27 -24.56
CA ASP A 22 14.61 -12.06 -25.01
C ASP A 22 16.01 -11.97 -24.44
N PHE A 23 16.21 -12.35 -23.17
CA PHE A 23 17.55 -12.46 -22.59
C PHE A 23 18.42 -13.51 -23.31
N TYR A 24 17.87 -14.65 -23.71
CA TYR A 24 18.63 -15.65 -24.47
C TYR A 24 19.03 -15.17 -25.88
N LYS A 25 18.25 -14.27 -26.48
CA LYS A 25 18.62 -13.62 -27.75
C LYS A 25 19.72 -12.58 -27.57
N ASN A 26 19.81 -11.95 -26.40
CA ASN A 26 20.84 -10.98 -26.05
C ASN A 26 21.38 -11.19 -24.63
N PRO A 27 22.31 -12.14 -24.39
CA PRO A 27 22.77 -12.48 -23.04
C PRO A 27 23.49 -11.36 -22.27
N GLN A 28 23.80 -10.23 -22.92
CA GLN A 28 24.34 -9.04 -22.25
C GLN A 28 23.26 -8.16 -21.60
N SER A 29 21.98 -8.43 -21.84
CA SER A 29 20.84 -7.65 -21.33
C SER A 29 20.32 -8.14 -19.96
N LEU A 30 21.22 -8.42 -19.02
CA LEU A 30 20.83 -8.92 -17.69
C LEU A 30 20.00 -7.89 -16.90
N ALA A 31 20.31 -6.60 -17.05
CA ALA A 31 19.58 -5.53 -16.36
C ALA A 31 18.11 -5.50 -16.80
N GLU A 32 17.85 -5.67 -18.09
CA GLU A 32 16.51 -5.73 -18.67
C GLU A 32 15.72 -6.92 -18.13
N LEU A 33 16.35 -8.09 -18.01
CA LEU A 33 15.72 -9.27 -17.41
C LEU A 33 15.32 -9.02 -15.95
N VAL A 34 16.21 -8.40 -15.15
CA VAL A 34 15.93 -8.07 -13.75
C VAL A 34 14.80 -7.06 -13.63
N ILE A 35 14.79 -6.00 -14.45
CA ILE A 35 13.74 -4.99 -14.47
C ILE A 35 12.39 -5.60 -14.85
N ALA A 36 12.35 -6.41 -15.91
CA ALA A 36 11.15 -7.10 -16.36
C ALA A 36 10.62 -8.04 -15.25
N THR A 37 11.49 -8.85 -14.66
CA THR A 37 11.11 -9.76 -13.56
C THR A 37 10.53 -8.99 -12.38
N LYS A 38 11.20 -7.92 -11.94
CA LYS A 38 10.73 -7.08 -10.84
C LYS A 38 9.35 -6.49 -11.14
N LYS A 39 9.15 -5.95 -12.34
CA LYS A 39 7.87 -5.37 -12.77
C LYS A 39 6.73 -6.38 -12.65
N GLU A 40 6.93 -7.59 -13.17
CA GLU A 40 5.92 -8.66 -13.13
C GLU A 40 5.66 -9.13 -11.69
N THR A 41 6.70 -9.26 -10.87
CA THR A 41 6.52 -9.66 -9.45
C THR A 41 5.81 -8.59 -8.63
N ASP A 42 6.10 -7.31 -8.88
CA ASP A 42 5.45 -6.20 -8.20
C ASP A 42 3.96 -6.13 -8.60
N GLU A 43 3.61 -6.36 -9.87
CA GLU A 43 2.21 -6.39 -10.33
C GLU A 43 1.44 -7.56 -9.72
N LEU A 44 1.99 -8.78 -9.76
CA LEU A 44 1.38 -9.93 -9.10
C LEU A 44 1.17 -9.67 -7.60
N GLY A 45 2.16 -9.06 -6.93
CA GLY A 45 2.07 -8.65 -5.54
C GLY A 45 0.95 -7.64 -5.29
N ARG A 46 0.82 -6.61 -6.13
CA ARG A 46 -0.28 -5.62 -6.03
C ARG A 46 -1.65 -6.27 -6.14
N LEU A 47 -1.83 -7.15 -7.13
CA LEU A 47 -3.09 -7.88 -7.33
C LEU A 47 -3.40 -8.80 -6.15
N PHE A 48 -2.38 -9.46 -5.59
CA PHE A 48 -2.52 -10.29 -4.39
C PHE A 48 -3.03 -9.46 -3.21
N ILE A 49 -2.37 -8.36 -2.87
CA ILE A 49 -2.78 -7.49 -1.76
C ILE A 49 -4.19 -6.93 -2.00
N GLN A 50 -4.50 -6.50 -3.23
CA GLN A 50 -5.85 -6.05 -3.58
C GLN A 50 -6.91 -7.12 -3.29
N SER A 51 -6.72 -8.37 -3.74
CA SER A 51 -7.68 -9.45 -3.49
C SER A 51 -7.83 -9.74 -2.00
N VAL A 52 -6.74 -9.75 -1.24
CA VAL A 52 -6.79 -9.98 0.22
C VAL A 52 -7.64 -8.90 0.89
N LEU A 53 -7.43 -7.62 0.56
CA LEU A 53 -8.19 -6.51 1.14
C LEU A 53 -9.69 -6.56 0.76
N GLN A 54 -10.00 -6.93 -0.49
CA GLN A 54 -11.39 -7.09 -0.94
C GLN A 54 -12.09 -8.28 -0.28
N GLU A 55 -11.37 -9.38 -0.08
CA GLU A 55 -11.86 -10.54 0.65
C GLU A 55 -12.10 -10.19 2.13
N MET A 56 -11.18 -9.45 2.75
CA MET A 56 -11.34 -8.94 4.12
C MET A 56 -12.58 -8.04 4.26
N ASP A 57 -12.83 -7.11 3.34
CA ASP A 57 -14.05 -6.28 3.35
C ASP A 57 -15.32 -7.14 3.24
N THR A 58 -15.28 -8.18 2.41
CA THR A 58 -16.38 -9.13 2.24
C THR A 58 -16.64 -9.94 3.52
N LEU A 59 -15.59 -10.46 4.14
CA LEU A 59 -15.69 -11.17 5.41
C LEU A 59 -16.19 -10.27 6.55
N LEU A 60 -15.70 -9.03 6.61
CA LEU A 60 -16.16 -8.01 7.56
C LEU A 60 -17.67 -7.77 7.43
N LYS A 61 -18.21 -7.75 6.20
CA LYS A 61 -19.66 -7.71 6.01
C LYS A 61 -20.31 -8.91 6.69
N GLU A 62 -19.83 -10.12 6.52
CA GLU A 62 -20.55 -11.27 7.07
C GLU A 62 -20.49 -11.44 8.60
N LEU A 63 -19.57 -10.74 9.29
CA LEU A 63 -19.42 -10.84 10.74
C LEU A 63 -20.71 -10.48 11.53
N PRO A 64 -21.19 -11.37 12.43
CA PRO A 64 -22.36 -11.10 13.27
C PRO A 64 -22.17 -9.87 14.18
N LYS A 65 -20.99 -9.71 14.78
CA LYS A 65 -20.65 -8.55 15.63
C LYS A 65 -20.75 -7.25 14.83
N ARG A 66 -20.28 -7.25 13.57
CA ARG A 66 -20.41 -6.13 12.65
C ARG A 66 -21.90 -5.81 12.43
N LYS A 67 -22.70 -6.80 12.00
CA LYS A 67 -24.15 -6.64 11.72
C LYS A 67 -24.94 -6.14 12.95
N ARG A 68 -24.53 -6.50 14.16
CA ARG A 68 -25.17 -6.06 15.41
C ARG A 68 -24.90 -4.59 15.74
N LEU A 69 -23.68 -4.12 15.47
CA LEU A 69 -23.22 -2.79 15.91
C LEU A 69 -23.24 -1.73 14.80
N TRP A 70 -23.34 -2.13 13.53
CA TRP A 70 -23.18 -1.23 12.39
C TRP A 70 -24.19 -1.51 11.28
N ASN A 71 -24.72 -0.43 10.68
CA ASN A 71 -25.43 -0.46 9.41
C ASN A 71 -24.46 -0.16 8.25
N VAL A 72 -24.77 -0.67 7.06
CA VAL A 72 -24.04 -0.32 5.84
C VAL A 72 -24.60 0.97 5.30
N GLU A 73 -23.76 2.00 5.20
CA GLU A 73 -24.10 3.30 4.62
C GLU A 73 -23.77 3.30 3.12
N HIS A 74 -22.54 2.90 2.77
CA HIS A 74 -22.08 2.80 1.39
C HIS A 74 -21.19 1.58 1.17
N LYS A 75 -21.36 0.88 0.04
CA LYS A 75 -20.85 -0.50 -0.13
C LYS A 75 -19.47 -0.63 -0.79
N ALA A 76 -19.03 0.40 -1.51
CA ALA A 76 -17.90 0.26 -2.44
C ALA A 76 -17.17 1.60 -2.66
N ASP A 77 -16.72 2.23 -1.59
CA ASP A 77 -15.86 3.41 -1.71
C ASP A 77 -14.47 3.00 -2.18
N ALA A 78 -13.97 3.66 -3.23
CA ALA A 78 -12.63 3.44 -3.72
C ALA A 78 -11.59 3.98 -2.72
N ARG A 79 -10.54 3.20 -2.47
CA ARG A 79 -9.36 3.60 -1.70
C ARG A 79 -8.11 3.22 -2.48
N GLN A 80 -7.12 4.11 -2.42
CA GLN A 80 -5.80 3.86 -2.95
C GLN A 80 -4.76 4.10 -1.87
N VAL A 81 -3.76 3.22 -1.80
CA VAL A 81 -2.62 3.37 -0.91
C VAL A 81 -1.33 3.02 -1.66
N LEU A 82 -0.30 3.82 -1.46
CA LEU A 82 1.02 3.58 -2.01
C LEU A 82 1.78 2.59 -1.12
N THR A 83 2.28 1.51 -1.72
CA THR A 83 3.14 0.50 -1.10
C THR A 83 4.49 0.43 -1.82
N THR A 84 5.46 -0.31 -1.29
CA THR A 84 6.73 -0.60 -2.00
C THR A 84 6.55 -1.48 -3.24
N LEU A 85 5.44 -2.22 -3.33
CA LEU A 85 5.01 -2.91 -4.54
C LEU A 85 4.33 -1.94 -5.52
N GLY A 86 4.18 -0.66 -5.22
CA GLY A 86 3.43 0.31 -6.01
C GLY A 86 2.03 0.59 -5.45
N ARG A 87 1.20 1.28 -6.22
CA ARG A 87 -0.13 1.72 -5.77
C ARG A 87 -1.14 0.57 -5.81
N VAL A 88 -1.71 0.25 -4.66
CA VAL A 88 -2.80 -0.73 -4.54
C VAL A 88 -4.13 0.01 -4.48
N THR A 89 -5.08 -0.41 -5.30
CA THR A 89 -6.45 0.10 -5.33
C THR A 89 -7.40 -0.98 -4.82
N PHE A 90 -8.31 -0.63 -3.92
CA PHE A 90 -9.31 -1.55 -3.39
C PHE A 90 -10.60 -0.81 -3.05
N THR A 91 -11.67 -1.55 -2.78
CA THR A 91 -12.93 -0.99 -2.30
C THR A 91 -13.13 -1.31 -0.83
N ARG A 92 -13.83 -0.42 -0.14
CA ARG A 92 -14.16 -0.54 1.27
C ARG A 92 -15.59 -0.09 1.54
N THR A 93 -16.15 -0.61 2.61
CA THR A 93 -17.52 -0.27 3.03
C THR A 93 -17.52 0.81 4.10
N LEU A 94 -18.35 1.82 3.89
CA LEU A 94 -18.67 2.82 4.91
C LEU A 94 -19.81 2.30 5.79
N TYR A 95 -19.59 2.35 7.09
CA TYR A 95 -20.55 1.93 8.10
C TYR A 95 -21.00 3.10 8.95
N VAL A 96 -22.24 3.03 9.42
CA VAL A 96 -22.79 3.94 10.44
C VAL A 96 -23.13 3.16 11.71
N SER A 97 -22.77 3.69 12.88
CA SER A 97 -23.00 3.03 14.16
C SER A 97 -24.48 2.84 14.43
N LYS A 98 -24.86 1.71 15.03
CA LYS A 98 -26.19 1.50 15.57
C LYS A 98 -26.20 2.05 17.00
N ASN A 99 -26.83 3.20 17.19
CA ASN A 99 -26.95 3.80 18.51
C ASN A 99 -27.99 3.01 19.31
N SER A 100 -27.60 2.45 20.46
CA SER A 100 -28.53 1.81 21.38
C SER A 100 -29.24 2.81 22.30
N ASN A 101 -28.71 4.02 22.44
CA ASN A 101 -29.28 5.12 23.23
C ASN A 101 -29.47 6.35 22.33
N SER A 102 -30.62 7.03 22.47
CA SER A 102 -31.09 8.10 21.58
C SER A 102 -30.27 9.38 21.58
N ASP A 103 -29.33 9.55 22.51
CA ASP A 103 -28.60 10.81 22.71
C ASP A 103 -27.17 10.79 22.12
N GLU A 104 -26.71 9.64 21.61
CA GLU A 104 -25.40 9.54 20.96
C GLU A 104 -25.50 9.90 19.47
N LYS A 105 -24.49 10.61 18.94
CA LYS A 105 -24.38 10.88 17.51
C LYS A 105 -23.92 9.61 16.79
N GLU A 106 -24.51 9.35 15.64
CA GLU A 106 -24.08 8.30 14.72
C GLU A 106 -22.60 8.52 14.29
N GLU A 107 -21.77 7.49 14.44
CA GLU A 107 -20.37 7.47 13.99
C GLU A 107 -20.29 6.86 12.59
N LEU A 108 -19.58 7.51 11.67
CA LEU A 108 -19.22 6.97 10.37
C LEU A 108 -17.83 6.32 10.43
N CYS A 109 -17.69 5.11 9.90
CA CYS A 109 -16.45 4.36 10.01
C CYS A 109 -16.19 3.44 8.82
N TYR A 110 -14.96 3.46 8.31
CA TYR A 110 -14.42 2.40 7.45
C TYR A 110 -13.78 1.32 8.31
N LEU A 111 -14.51 0.22 8.58
CA LEU A 111 -14.01 -0.83 9.47
C LEU A 111 -12.78 -1.55 8.92
N LEU A 112 -12.66 -1.68 7.58
CA LEU A 112 -11.48 -2.28 6.95
C LEU A 112 -10.22 -1.47 7.30
N ASP A 113 -10.24 -0.15 7.11
CA ASP A 113 -9.13 0.75 7.44
C ASP A 113 -8.66 0.61 8.89
N LYS A 114 -9.61 0.63 9.85
CA LYS A 114 -9.30 0.44 11.27
C LYS A 114 -8.65 -0.92 11.52
N LEU A 115 -9.10 -1.98 10.84
CA LEU A 115 -8.58 -3.34 11.01
C LEU A 115 -7.14 -3.48 10.49
N ILE A 116 -6.83 -2.86 9.35
CA ILE A 116 -5.49 -2.93 8.73
C ILE A 116 -4.55 -1.81 9.20
N GLY A 117 -4.96 -1.01 10.20
CA GLY A 117 -4.16 0.07 10.75
C GLY A 117 -3.94 1.25 9.80
N LEU A 118 -4.79 1.44 8.79
CA LEU A 118 -4.72 2.61 7.92
C LEU A 118 -5.45 3.79 8.53
N GLY A 119 -4.73 4.88 8.77
CA GLY A 119 -5.30 6.13 9.27
C GLY A 119 -6.19 6.83 8.23
N ASP A 120 -7.00 7.75 8.74
CA ASP A 120 -7.84 8.63 7.93
C ASP A 120 -6.96 9.45 6.98
N ASN A 121 -7.22 9.33 5.68
CA ASN A 121 -6.44 9.96 4.60
C ASN A 121 -4.97 9.51 4.51
N GLN A 122 -4.56 8.42 5.17
CA GLN A 122 -3.23 7.85 4.98
C GLN A 122 -3.07 7.38 3.53
N GLN A 123 -2.11 7.99 2.81
CA GLN A 123 -1.88 7.74 1.38
C GLN A 123 -0.81 6.68 1.11
N MET A 124 -0.03 6.30 2.12
CA MET A 124 1.11 5.39 2.00
C MET A 124 1.20 4.45 3.20
N THR A 125 1.64 3.23 2.97
CA THR A 125 1.90 2.24 4.01
C THR A 125 3.25 2.49 4.68
N GLU A 126 3.47 1.82 5.82
CA GLU A 126 4.64 2.03 6.67
C GLU A 126 5.96 1.68 5.99
N ASP A 127 5.99 0.66 5.14
CA ASP A 127 7.15 0.28 4.31
C ASP A 127 7.62 1.42 3.39
N VAL A 128 6.68 2.16 2.78
CA VAL A 128 7.02 3.33 1.95
C VAL A 128 7.56 4.47 2.82
N MET A 129 6.92 4.73 3.96
CA MET A 129 7.39 5.74 4.90
C MET A 129 8.80 5.43 5.40
N ALA A 130 9.08 4.17 5.74
CA ALA A 130 10.40 3.71 6.17
C ALA A 130 11.47 3.94 5.10
N ASN A 131 11.16 3.62 3.83
CA ASN A 131 12.08 3.88 2.72
C ASN A 131 12.37 5.39 2.56
N ILE A 132 11.34 6.23 2.65
CA ILE A 132 11.52 7.69 2.60
C ILE A 132 12.42 8.18 3.74
N TYR A 133 12.22 7.69 4.97
CA TYR A 133 13.06 8.08 6.11
C TYR A 133 14.50 7.63 5.93
N SER A 134 14.73 6.38 5.50
CA SER A 134 16.06 5.84 5.23
C SER A 134 16.79 6.69 4.18
N GLU A 135 16.12 7.00 3.07
CA GLU A 135 16.69 7.85 2.02
C GLU A 135 16.97 9.29 2.48
N ALA A 136 16.08 9.86 3.30
CA ALA A 136 16.28 11.19 3.85
C ALA A 136 17.53 11.23 4.76
N VAL A 137 17.71 10.21 5.60
CA VAL A 137 18.91 10.05 6.44
C VAL A 137 20.16 9.96 5.54
N GLN A 138 20.18 9.07 4.54
CA GLN A 138 21.33 8.91 3.65
C GLN A 138 21.66 10.20 2.88
N THR A 139 20.65 10.90 2.38
CA THR A 139 20.84 12.18 1.67
C THR A 139 21.38 13.28 2.59
N SER A 140 20.97 13.31 3.87
CA SER A 140 21.48 14.28 4.84
C SER A 140 22.98 14.10 5.13
N TYR A 141 23.49 12.86 5.05
CA TYR A 141 24.90 12.54 5.20
C TYR A 141 25.68 12.67 3.88
N ARG A 142 25.06 12.40 2.74
CA ARG A 142 25.70 12.45 1.41
C ARG A 142 25.59 13.84 0.78
N LYS A 143 26.36 14.80 1.29
CA LYS A 143 26.46 16.17 0.74
C LYS A 143 27.20 16.31 -0.60
N ALA A 144 27.62 15.21 -1.24
CA ALA A 144 28.29 15.28 -2.53
C ALA A 144 27.92 14.08 -3.40
N GLY A 145 27.06 14.29 -4.41
CA GLY A 145 27.21 13.52 -5.65
C GLY A 145 25.96 12.96 -6.34
N GLU A 146 24.90 12.53 -5.64
CA GLU A 146 23.75 11.95 -6.36
C GLU A 146 22.37 12.33 -5.84
N VAL A 147 21.43 12.34 -6.79
CA VAL A 147 20.02 12.71 -6.67
C VAL A 147 19.31 11.74 -5.72
N ALA A 148 18.62 12.28 -4.71
CA ALA A 148 17.76 11.48 -3.83
C ALA A 148 16.71 10.72 -4.66
N SER A 149 16.63 9.40 -4.49
CA SER A 149 15.62 8.59 -5.16
C SER A 149 14.30 8.69 -4.38
N ILE A 150 13.39 9.51 -4.86
CA ILE A 150 12.05 9.66 -4.27
C ILE A 150 11.16 8.57 -4.88
N PRO A 151 10.46 7.75 -4.07
CA PRO A 151 9.54 6.75 -4.61
C PRO A 151 8.52 7.38 -5.56
N GLU A 152 8.18 6.64 -6.62
CA GLU A 152 7.26 7.14 -7.65
C GLU A 152 5.91 7.56 -7.04
N GLY A 153 5.44 8.76 -7.39
CA GLY A 153 4.22 9.35 -6.83
C GLY A 153 4.37 10.03 -5.47
N VAL A 154 5.58 10.09 -4.88
CA VAL A 154 5.88 10.88 -3.68
C VAL A 154 6.51 12.21 -4.10
N THR A 155 6.05 13.32 -3.51
CA THR A 155 6.62 14.66 -3.79
C THR A 155 7.63 15.07 -2.72
N LYS A 156 8.54 16.01 -3.03
CA LYS A 156 9.43 16.62 -2.03
C LYS A 156 8.66 17.21 -0.84
N THR A 157 7.50 17.81 -1.10
CA THR A 157 6.61 18.35 -0.06
C THR A 157 6.05 17.23 0.83
N THR A 158 5.69 16.08 0.25
CA THR A 158 5.25 14.89 1.00
C THR A 158 6.36 14.40 1.92
N VAL A 159 7.60 14.29 1.42
CA VAL A 159 8.78 13.92 2.23
C VAL A 159 9.00 14.91 3.37
N LYS A 160 8.96 16.21 3.07
CA LYS A 160 9.12 17.27 4.08
C LYS A 160 8.05 17.18 5.18
N ASN A 161 6.78 17.00 4.80
CA ASN A 161 5.67 16.87 5.74
C ASN A 161 5.83 15.63 6.63
N LEU A 162 6.32 14.53 6.06
CA LEU A 162 6.56 13.29 6.79
C LEU A 162 7.67 13.49 7.84
N LEU A 163 8.81 14.08 7.45
CA LEU A 163 9.94 14.39 8.35
C LEU A 163 9.59 15.39 9.46
N HIS A 164 8.69 16.36 9.20
CA HIS A 164 8.25 17.28 10.24
C HIS A 164 7.32 16.64 11.28
N LYS A 165 6.57 15.58 10.90
CA LYS A 165 5.70 14.84 11.83
C LYS A 165 6.50 13.96 12.79
N THR A 166 7.67 13.48 12.39
CA THR A 166 8.61 12.79 13.29
C THR A 166 9.24 13.81 14.23
N LYS A 167 8.68 13.94 15.44
CA LYS A 167 9.30 14.74 16.52
C LYS A 167 10.59 14.06 16.95
N PHE A 168 11.73 14.54 16.46
CA PHE A 168 13.02 14.18 17.03
C PHE A 168 13.18 14.88 18.40
N PRO A 169 13.64 14.17 19.45
CA PRO A 169 14.05 14.81 20.69
C PRO A 169 15.08 15.90 20.38
N LYS A 170 14.94 17.09 20.99
CA LYS A 170 15.85 18.22 20.72
C LYS A 170 17.25 18.00 21.29
N GLU A 171 17.39 17.07 22.23
CA GLU A 171 18.63 16.75 22.92
C GLU A 171 18.67 15.24 23.17
N PHE A 172 19.78 14.62 22.79
CA PHE A 172 20.15 13.32 23.35
C PHE A 172 20.72 13.62 24.75
N PRO A 173 20.28 12.93 25.82
CA PRO A 173 20.88 13.13 27.12
C PRO A 173 22.39 12.85 27.01
N ASP A 174 23.21 13.82 27.40
CA ASP A 174 24.65 13.65 27.52
C ASP A 174 24.91 12.43 28.42
N SER A 175 25.69 11.49 27.89
CA SER A 175 26.11 10.25 28.54
C SER A 175 26.92 10.50 29.81
#